data_AF-A0A4U0VTE0-F1
#
_entry.id   AF-A0A4U0VTE0-F1
#
_cell.length_a   1.000
_cell.length_b   1.000
_cell.length_c   1.000
_cell.angle_alpha   90.00
_cell.angle_beta   90.00
_cell.angle_gamma   90.00
#
_symmetry.space_group_name_H-M   'P 1'
#
loop_
_entity.id
_entity.type
_entity.pdbx_description
1 polymer ?
#
loop_
_entity_poly.entity_id
_entity_poly.type
_entity_poly.pdbx_seq_one_letter_code
_entity_poly.pdbx_strand_id
1 'polypeptide(L)'
;MGGFGDFSSICEKTPLPLCPLIGPTNSITGTHYTQSRCYARAVEVANTIIFEGAAGFAHILALIMTVIMIIHVRSKFTAVGRKEITTFFYSYTLLTICSLVIDCGVVPPASETYP
;
A
#
# COMPACT_ATOMS: atom_id res chain seq x y z
N MET A 1 -4.46 17.20 24.98
CA MET A 1 -3.02 16.92 25.10
C MET A 1 -2.83 15.46 24.74
N GLY A 2 -2.41 15.18 23.51
CA GLY A 2 -2.23 13.81 23.01
C GLY A 2 -0.93 13.21 23.54
N GLY A 3 -1.03 12.11 24.28
CA GLY A 3 0.11 11.28 24.65
C GLY A 3 0.59 10.43 23.47
N PHE A 4 1.77 9.82 23.62
CA PHE A 4 2.26 8.80 22.68
C PHE A 4 1.19 7.69 22.58
N GLY A 5 0.58 7.52 21.41
CA GLY A 5 -0.53 6.58 21.19
C GLY A 5 -1.85 7.19 20.72
N ASP A 6 -2.00 8.52 20.72
CA ASP A 6 -3.19 9.17 20.15
C ASP A 6 -3.03 9.42 18.64
N PHE A 7 -3.39 8.41 17.83
CA PHE A 7 -3.34 8.50 16.36
C PHE A 7 -4.65 8.97 15.73
N SER A 8 -5.64 9.37 16.54
CA SER A 8 -6.97 9.74 16.05
C SER A 8 -6.91 10.87 15.01
N SER A 9 -6.13 11.92 15.28
CA SER A 9 -5.98 13.07 14.38
C SER A 9 -5.22 12.79 13.09
N ILE A 10 -4.36 11.76 13.09
CA ILE A 10 -3.59 11.33 11.91
C ILE A 10 -4.50 10.48 11.03
N CYS A 11 -5.21 9.54 11.64
CA CYS A 11 -6.12 8.65 10.94
C CYS A 11 -7.38 9.35 10.40
N GLU A 12 -7.78 10.48 11.00
CA GLU A 12 -8.84 11.34 10.45
C GLU A 12 -8.43 11.98 9.11
N LYS A 13 -7.11 12.18 8.90
CA LYS A 13 -6.55 12.87 7.72
C LYS A 13 -5.99 11.92 6.67
N THR A 14 -5.49 10.75 7.07
CA THR A 14 -4.83 9.80 6.17
C THR A 14 -5.30 8.38 6.46
N PRO A 15 -5.72 7.62 5.44
CA PRO A 15 -6.10 6.21 5.58
C PRO A 15 -4.85 5.34 5.73
N LEU A 16 -4.28 5.27 6.93
CA LEU A 16 -3.18 4.36 7.21
C LEU A 16 -3.74 2.97 7.54
N PRO A 17 -3.03 1.87 7.22
CA PRO A 17 -3.48 0.51 7.50
C PRO A 17 -3.66 0.20 9.00
N LEU A 18 -3.13 1.04 9.89
CA LEU A 18 -3.32 0.97 11.34
C LEU A 18 -4.59 1.66 11.85
N CYS A 19 -5.22 2.50 11.03
CA CYS A 19 -6.40 3.28 11.43
C CYS A 19 -7.67 2.46 11.67
N PRO A 20 -7.91 1.32 10.99
CA PRO A 20 -8.97 0.40 11.38
C PRO A 20 -8.78 -0.17 12.81
N LEU A 21 -7.57 -0.14 13.38
CA LEU A 21 -7.30 -0.69 14.72
C LEU A 21 -7.29 0.37 15.83
N ILE A 22 -7.47 1.65 15.50
CA ILE A 22 -7.33 2.76 16.45
C ILE A 22 -8.57 3.63 16.39
N GLY A 23 -9.23 3.87 17.52
CA GLY A 23 -10.38 4.77 17.57
C GLY A 23 -11.27 4.55 18.79
N PRO A 24 -12.24 5.45 19.02
CA PRO A 24 -13.26 5.26 20.05
C PRO A 24 -14.13 4.02 19.74
N THR A 25 -14.53 3.28 20.78
CA THR A 25 -15.45 2.16 20.65
C THR A 25 -16.81 2.64 20.16
N ASN A 26 -17.32 2.05 19.08
CA ASN A 26 -18.72 2.23 18.72
C ASN A 26 -19.60 1.35 19.63
N SER A 27 -20.53 1.97 20.36
CA SER A 27 -21.40 1.29 21.34
C SER A 27 -22.40 0.29 20.73
N ILE A 28 -22.50 0.25 19.39
CA ILE A 28 -23.47 -0.58 18.65
C ILE A 28 -22.79 -1.84 18.08
N THR A 29 -21.55 -1.73 17.61
CA THR A 29 -20.81 -2.84 16.98
C THR A 29 -19.68 -3.40 17.84
N GLY A 30 -19.30 -2.72 18.93
CA GLY A 30 -18.19 -3.13 19.79
C GLY A 30 -16.80 -3.04 19.13
N THR A 31 -16.74 -2.57 17.88
CA THR A 31 -15.52 -2.44 17.10
C THR A 31 -14.97 -1.02 17.20
N HIS A 32 -13.64 -0.94 17.31
CA HIS A 32 -12.89 0.32 17.22
C HIS A 32 -12.52 0.51 15.76
N TYR A 33 -12.94 1.60 15.12
CA TYR A 33 -12.40 1.98 13.82
C TYR A 33 -12.48 3.49 13.67
N THR A 34 -11.44 4.11 13.09
CA THR A 34 -11.49 5.51 12.68
C THR A 34 -11.30 5.59 11.16
N GLN A 35 -12.24 6.26 10.49
CA GLN A 35 -12.22 6.45 9.04
C GLN A 35 -11.76 7.88 8.74
N SER A 36 -10.96 8.05 7.69
CA SER A 36 -10.54 9.38 7.26
C SER A 36 -11.72 10.19 6.72
N ARG A 37 -11.78 11.48 7.06
CA ARG A 37 -12.88 12.37 6.60
C ARG A 37 -12.77 12.78 5.14
N CYS A 38 -11.55 12.76 4.60
CA CYS A 38 -11.25 12.94 3.19
C CYS A 38 -10.42 11.74 2.71
N TYR A 39 -11.09 10.74 2.14
CA TYR A 39 -10.44 9.67 1.40
C TYR A 39 -10.41 10.02 -0.09
N ALA A 40 -9.37 9.59 -0.81
CA ALA A 40 -9.31 9.77 -2.26
C ALA A 40 -10.50 9.04 -2.91
N ARG A 41 -11.41 9.78 -3.58
CA ARG A 41 -12.57 9.14 -4.25
C ARG A 41 -12.08 8.03 -5.18
N ALA A 42 -12.51 6.79 -4.92
CA ALA A 42 -12.35 5.70 -5.87
C ALA A 42 -13.11 6.06 -7.15
N VAL A 43 -12.46 5.88 -8.30
CA VAL A 43 -13.07 6.14 -9.61
C VAL A 43 -13.49 4.78 -10.17
N GLU A 44 -14.80 4.60 -10.38
CA GLU A 44 -15.33 3.43 -11.05
C GLU A 44 -15.04 3.52 -12.54
N VAL A 45 -14.15 2.65 -13.05
CA VAL A 45 -13.89 2.52 -14.48
C VAL A 45 -14.17 1.07 -14.86
N ALA A 46 -15.16 0.85 -15.73
CA ALA A 46 -15.46 -0.44 -16.35
C ALA A 46 -15.69 -1.62 -15.38
N ASN A 47 -16.59 -1.44 -14.40
CA ASN A 47 -17.07 -2.51 -13.50
C ASN A 47 -16.07 -3.01 -12.44
N THR A 48 -14.97 -2.27 -12.21
CA THR A 48 -14.04 -2.45 -11.10
C THR A 48 -13.84 -1.14 -10.34
N ILE A 49 -13.91 -1.22 -9.01
CA ILE A 49 -13.67 -0.08 -8.10
C ILE A 49 -12.14 0.05 -7.95
N ILE A 50 -11.53 0.99 -8.68
CA ILE A 50 -10.11 1.28 -8.53
C ILE A 50 -9.98 2.30 -7.39
N PHE A 51 -9.67 1.79 -6.20
CA PHE A 51 -9.15 2.61 -5.12
C PHE A 51 -7.78 3.14 -5.56
N GLU A 52 -7.57 4.45 -5.43
CA GLU A 52 -6.24 5.05 -5.62
C GLU A 52 -5.54 4.74 -6.97
N GLY A 53 -6.18 5.04 -8.10
CA GLY A 53 -5.56 4.87 -9.43
C GLY A 53 -4.19 5.56 -9.58
N ALA A 54 -3.93 6.60 -8.78
CA ALA A 54 -2.62 7.23 -8.66
C ALA A 54 -1.54 6.29 -8.07
N ALA A 55 -1.85 5.51 -7.02
CA ALA A 55 -0.95 4.49 -6.50
C ALA A 55 -0.75 3.34 -7.48
N GLY A 56 -1.82 2.89 -8.14
CA GLY A 56 -1.70 1.88 -9.20
C GLY A 56 -0.70 2.31 -10.28
N PHE A 57 -0.78 3.56 -10.73
CA PHE A 57 0.19 4.13 -11.68
C PHE A 57 1.60 4.25 -11.09
N ALA A 58 1.74 4.65 -9.82
CA ALA A 58 3.03 4.73 -9.14
C ALA A 58 3.72 3.37 -9.00
N HIS A 59 2.98 2.31 -8.67
CA HIS A 59 3.50 0.94 -8.60
C HIS A 59 3.90 0.41 -9.97
N ILE A 60 3.14 0.72 -11.04
CA ILE A 60 3.51 0.38 -12.43
C ILE A 60 4.83 1.06 -12.82
N LEU A 61 4.99 2.35 -12.51
CA LEU A 61 6.24 3.07 -12.75
C LEU A 61 7.41 2.49 -11.93
N ALA A 62 7.15 2.13 -10.67
CA ALA A 62 8.16 1.50 -9.81
C ALA A 62 8.62 0.15 -10.37
N LEU A 63 7.71 -0.67 -10.92
CA LEU A 63 8.06 -1.92 -11.59
C LEU A 63 8.94 -1.69 -12.82
N ILE A 64 8.59 -0.73 -13.67
CA ILE A 64 9.38 -0.38 -14.87
C ILE A 64 10.81 0.02 -14.47
N MET A 65 10.94 0.90 -13.48
CA MET A 65 12.25 1.36 -13.00
C MET A 65 13.07 0.21 -12.39
N THR A 66 12.41 -0.69 -11.65
CA THR A 66 13.06 -1.87 -11.06
C THR A 66 13.60 -2.80 -12.13
N VAL A 67 12.84 -3.04 -13.20
CA VAL A 67 13.30 -3.85 -14.35
C VAL A 67 14.54 -3.24 -15.00
N ILE A 68 14.54 -1.92 -15.24
CA ILE A 68 15.70 -1.21 -15.81
C ILE A 68 16.93 -1.38 -14.91
N MET A 69 16.75 -1.25 -13.60
CA MET A 69 17.82 -1.39 -12.62
C MET A 69 18.38 -2.81 -12.58
N ILE A 70 17.54 -3.85 -12.68
CA ILE A 70 17.98 -5.25 -12.79
C ILE A 70 18.85 -5.44 -14.05
N ILE A 71 18.43 -4.87 -15.19
CA ILE A 71 19.21 -4.94 -16.44
C ILE A 71 20.58 -4.26 -16.26
N HIS A 72 20.63 -3.07 -15.68
CA HIS A 72 21.89 -2.34 -15.45
C HIS A 72 22.86 -3.08 -14.51
N VAL A 73 22.34 -3.66 -13.43
CA VAL A 73 23.17 -4.44 -12.49
C VAL A 73 23.72 -5.70 -13.14
N ARG A 74 22.91 -6.40 -13.96
CA ARG A 74 23.38 -7.59 -14.67
C ARG A 74 24.38 -7.26 -15.79
N SER A 75 24.26 -6.09 -16.41
CA SER A 75 25.12 -5.65 -17.50
C SER A 75 26.54 -5.22 -17.05
N LYS A 76 26.75 -4.84 -15.78
CA LYS A 76 28.08 -4.47 -15.27
C LYS A 76 28.81 -5.64 -14.61
N PHE A 77 29.99 -6.01 -15.12
CA PHE A 77 30.78 -7.19 -14.71
C PHE A 77 31.69 -7.00 -13.48
N THR A 78 31.71 -5.81 -12.86
CA THR A 78 32.63 -5.48 -11.75
C THR A 78 31.92 -5.00 -10.48
N ALA A 79 30.64 -5.33 -10.29
CA ALA A 79 29.91 -4.99 -9.06
C ALA A 79 30.19 -6.01 -7.95
N VAL A 80 30.89 -5.59 -6.90
CA VAL A 80 30.99 -6.34 -5.64
C VAL A 80 29.57 -6.45 -5.05
N GLY A 81 29.10 -7.67 -4.78
CA GLY A 81 27.75 -7.89 -4.26
C GLY A 81 26.65 -8.00 -5.32
N ARG A 82 26.98 -8.27 -6.60
CA ARG A 82 26.00 -8.46 -7.70
C ARG A 82 24.83 -9.39 -7.31
N LYS A 83 25.09 -10.53 -6.67
CA LYS A 83 24.02 -11.46 -6.28
C LYS A 83 23.12 -10.88 -5.19
N GLU A 84 23.69 -10.32 -4.13
CA GLU A 84 22.93 -9.73 -3.01
C GLU A 84 21.96 -8.65 -3.51
N ILE A 85 22.45 -7.69 -4.31
CA ILE A 85 21.62 -6.60 -4.81
C ILE A 85 20.56 -7.08 -5.81
N THR A 86 20.88 -8.10 -6.63
CA THR A 86 19.90 -8.66 -7.57
C THR A 86 18.80 -9.42 -6.83
N THR A 87 19.14 -10.17 -5.78
CA THR A 87 18.15 -10.84 -4.90
C THR A 87 17.23 -9.82 -4.23
N PHE A 88 17.78 -8.70 -3.76
CA PHE A 88 16.99 -7.60 -3.21
C PHE A 88 16.03 -7.00 -4.25
N PHE A 89 16.45 -6.78 -5.48
CA PHE A 89 15.55 -6.26 -6.51
C PHE A 89 14.46 -7.25 -6.94
N TYR A 90 14.74 -8.56 -6.89
CA TYR A 90 13.70 -9.57 -7.09
C TYR A 90 12.68 -9.60 -5.95
N SER A 91 13.11 -9.50 -4.69
CA SER A 91 12.18 -9.43 -3.56
C SER A 91 11.37 -8.12 -3.56
N TYR A 92 11.99 -7.00 -3.93
CA TYR A 92 11.29 -5.72 -4.13
C TYR A 92 10.23 -5.84 -5.23
N THR A 93 10.56 -6.45 -6.37
CA THR A 93 9.59 -6.69 -7.46
C THR A 93 8.38 -7.50 -6.98
N LEU A 94 8.60 -8.56 -6.20
CA LEU A 94 7.53 -9.37 -5.62
C LEU A 94 6.64 -8.53 -4.69
N LEU A 95 7.23 -7.73 -3.80
CA LEU A 95 6.50 -6.85 -2.89
C LEU A 95 5.67 -5.82 -3.66
N THR A 96 6.25 -5.17 -4.67
CA THR A 96 5.53 -4.17 -5.50
C THR A 96 4.36 -4.80 -6.26
N ILE A 97 4.48 -6.04 -6.75
CA ILE A 97 3.35 -6.76 -7.37
C ILE A 97 2.25 -7.03 -6.34
N CYS A 98 2.60 -7.51 -5.13
CA CYS A 98 1.61 -7.72 -4.07
C CYS A 98 0.91 -6.42 -3.69
N SER A 99 1.64 -5.31 -3.54
CA SER A 99 1.07 -3.99 -3.28
C SER A 99 0.16 -3.52 -4.40
N LEU A 100 0.56 -3.68 -5.67
CA LEU A 100 -0.29 -3.35 -6.82
C LEU A 100 -1.63 -4.11 -6.78
N VAL A 101 -1.63 -5.40 -6.43
CA VAL A 101 -2.85 -6.22 -6.34
C VAL A 101 -3.78 -5.75 -5.22
N ILE A 102 -3.20 -5.35 -4.09
CA ILE A 102 -3.94 -4.85 -2.92
C ILE A 102 -4.52 -3.46 -3.23
N ASP A 103 -3.71 -2.55 -3.76
CA ASP A 103 -4.11 -1.15 -4.00
C ASP A 103 -5.08 -1.02 -5.19
N CYS A 104 -4.91 -1.79 -6.27
CA CYS A 104 -5.82 -1.78 -7.43
C CYS A 104 -7.16 -2.50 -7.20
N GLY A 105 -7.46 -2.92 -5.96
CA GLY A 105 -8.82 -3.29 -5.57
C GLY A 105 -9.27 -4.70 -5.95
N VAL A 106 -8.37 -5.69 -6.01
CA VAL A 106 -8.81 -7.12 -6.01
C VAL A 106 -9.38 -7.51 -4.64
N VAL A 107 -9.09 -6.74 -3.58
CA VAL A 107 -9.61 -6.96 -2.23
C VAL A 107 -10.29 -5.66 -1.75
N PRO A 108 -11.63 -5.59 -1.73
CA PRO A 108 -12.31 -4.43 -1.16
C PRO A 108 -12.00 -4.33 0.35
N PRO A 109 -11.95 -3.10 0.91
CA PRO A 109 -11.86 -2.87 2.35
C PRO A 109 -13.20 -3.21 3.02
N ALA A 110 -13.52 -4.51 3.02
CA ALA A 110 -14.64 -5.20 3.69
C ALA A 110 -14.60 -6.72 3.40
N SER A 111 -13.43 -7.28 3.04
CA SER A 111 -13.27 -8.73 2.87
C SER A 111 -12.90 -9.36 4.21
N GLU A 112 -13.24 -10.64 4.43
CA GLU A 112 -12.91 -11.37 5.67
C GLU A 112 -11.40 -11.38 6.01
N THR A 113 -10.55 -11.03 5.05
CA THR A 113 -9.11 -10.84 5.21
C THR A 113 -8.68 -9.51 5.85
N TYR A 114 -9.59 -8.54 6.01
CA TYR A 114 -9.38 -7.27 6.70
C TYR A 114 -10.59 -6.98 7.62
N PRO A 115 -10.59 -7.54 8.85
CA PRO A 115 -11.60 -7.23 9.87
C PRO A 115 -11.50 -5.79 10.38
#